data_AF-A0ABC9U7K8-F1
#
_entry.id   AF-A0ABC9U7K8-F1
#
_cell.length_a   1.000
_cell.length_b   1.000
_cell.length_c   1.000
_cell.angle_alpha   90.00
_cell.angle_beta   90.00
_cell.angle_gamma   90.00
#
_symmetry.space_group_name_H-M   'P 1'
#
loop_
_entity.id
_entity.type
_entity.pdbx_description
1 polymer ?
#
loop_
_entity_poly.entity_id
_entity_poly.type
_entity_poly.pdbx_seq_one_letter_code
_entity_poly.pdbx_strand_id
1 'polypeptide(L)'
;MNITYTAITIGSTQAVKTSANGVGTAIIYNNAAVSPTSKATINLKSGSNTVDLGFQAIRDSAVAVKDIPTGAFTASAVMVMTQQ
;
A
#
# COMPACT_ATOMS: atom_id res chain seq x y z
N MET A 1 3.08 -12.05 -8.01
CA MET A 1 2.99 -10.60 -7.76
C MET A 1 3.91 -10.21 -6.62
N ASN A 2 4.68 -9.14 -6.80
CA ASN A 2 5.42 -8.45 -5.76
C ASN A 2 5.08 -6.94 -5.85
N ILE A 3 4.89 -6.26 -4.73
CA ILE A 3 4.64 -4.81 -4.71
C ILE A 3 5.73 -4.15 -3.87
N THR A 4 6.54 -3.30 -4.49
CA THR A 4 7.64 -2.60 -3.83
C THR A 4 7.29 -1.12 -3.65
N TYR A 5 7.68 -0.56 -2.51
CA TYR A 5 7.45 0.84 -2.17
C TYR A 5 8.37 1.26 -1.02
N THR A 6 8.53 2.58 -0.83
CA THR A 6 9.20 3.11 0.38
C THR A 6 8.24 2.98 1.56
N ALA A 7 8.53 2.04 2.46
CA ALA A 7 7.68 1.78 3.61
C ALA A 7 7.91 2.78 4.74
N ILE A 8 6.82 3.14 5.42
CA ILE A 8 6.81 3.71 6.76
C ILE A 8 6.02 2.78 7.69
N THR A 9 6.34 2.81 8.98
CA THR A 9 5.60 2.05 9.99
C THR A 9 4.58 2.97 10.65
N ILE A 10 3.31 2.60 10.61
CA ILE A 10 2.22 3.27 11.33
C ILE A 10 1.56 2.27 12.26
N GLY A 11 1.73 2.47 13.57
CA GLY A 11 1.36 1.47 14.57
C GLY A 11 2.12 0.15 14.32
N SER A 12 1.40 -0.92 14.03
CA SER A 12 1.96 -2.24 13.68
C SER A 12 1.91 -2.57 12.18
N THR A 13 1.51 -1.61 11.34
CA THR A 13 1.29 -1.84 9.91
C THR A 13 2.33 -1.10 9.07
N GLN A 14 2.83 -1.75 8.01
CA GLN A 14 3.64 -1.09 7.00
C GLN A 14 2.73 -0.43 5.95
N ALA A 15 3.02 0.82 5.66
CA ALA A 15 2.27 1.63 4.70
C ALA A 15 3.23 2.31 3.71
N VAL A 16 2.71 2.67 2.54
CA VAL A 16 3.42 3.48 1.56
C VAL A 16 3.65 4.87 2.13
N LYS A 17 4.90 5.34 2.07
CA LYS A 17 5.24 6.73 2.38
C LYS A 17 4.47 7.67 1.45
N THR A 18 3.81 8.67 2.03
CA THR A 18 3.13 9.71 1.25
C THR A 18 3.95 11.01 1.23
N SER A 19 3.52 11.97 0.42
CA SER A 19 4.06 13.33 0.43
C SER A 19 3.67 14.15 1.67
N ALA A 20 2.72 13.66 2.49
CA ALA A 20 2.25 14.32 3.70
C ALA A 20 2.68 13.56 4.96
N ASN A 21 3.19 14.28 5.95
CA ASN A 21 3.58 13.67 7.23
C ASN A 21 2.35 13.24 8.04
N GLY A 22 2.50 12.14 8.79
CA GLY A 22 1.44 11.61 9.66
C GLY A 22 0.32 10.84 8.94
N VAL A 23 0.45 10.62 7.63
CA VAL A 23 -0.46 9.77 6.83
C VAL A 23 0.35 8.84 5.92
N GLY A 24 -0.01 7.57 5.95
CA GLY A 24 0.45 6.54 5.03
C GLY A 24 -0.69 6.04 4.13
N THR A 25 -0.36 5.25 3.12
CA THR A 25 -1.37 4.50 2.35
C THR A 25 -1.09 3.01 2.44
N ALA A 26 -2.03 2.22 2.97
CA ALA A 26 -1.97 0.76 2.86
C ALA A 26 -2.46 0.32 1.49
N ILE A 27 -1.76 -0.68 0.94
CA ILE A 27 -2.20 -1.45 -0.23
C ILE A 27 -2.76 -2.76 0.30
N ILE A 28 -3.98 -3.12 -0.14
CA ILE A 28 -4.71 -4.28 0.33
C ILE A 28 -4.88 -5.23 -0.85
N TYR A 29 -4.51 -6.49 -0.67
CA TYR A 29 -4.74 -7.56 -1.61
C TYR A 29 -5.29 -8.77 -0.85
N ASN A 30 -6.36 -9.38 -1.37
CA ASN A 30 -7.02 -10.53 -0.74
C ASN A 30 -7.31 -10.30 0.76
N ASN A 31 -7.89 -9.14 1.09
CA ASN A 31 -8.24 -8.71 2.44
C ASN A 31 -7.06 -8.55 3.43
N ALA A 32 -5.80 -8.54 2.94
CA ALA A 32 -4.61 -8.35 3.77
C ALA A 32 -3.77 -7.16 3.30
N ALA A 33 -3.16 -6.44 4.24
CA ALA A 33 -2.21 -5.39 3.94
C ALA A 33 -0.91 -5.98 3.36
N VAL A 34 -0.45 -5.43 2.24
CA VAL A 34 0.73 -5.88 1.51
C VAL A 34 1.97 -5.18 2.07
N SER A 35 2.95 -5.95 2.56
CA SER A 35 4.29 -5.44 2.90
C SER A 35 5.21 -5.39 1.66
N PRO A 36 6.31 -4.63 1.65
CA PRO A 36 7.27 -4.60 0.53
C PRO A 36 7.95 -5.95 0.25
N THR A 37 7.89 -6.87 1.21
CA THR A 37 8.44 -8.22 1.11
C THR A 37 7.38 -9.27 0.77
N SER A 38 6.10 -8.87 0.75
CA SER A 38 4.99 -9.76 0.46
C SER A 38 5.04 -10.24 -0.99
N LYS A 39 4.93 -11.55 -1.16
CA LYS A 39 4.77 -12.19 -2.47
C LYS A 39 3.41 -12.87 -2.50
N ALA A 40 2.66 -12.65 -3.57
CA ALA A 40 1.38 -13.31 -3.80
C ALA A 40 1.42 -14.11 -5.10
N THR A 41 0.98 -15.36 -5.05
CA THR A 41 0.73 -16.17 -6.24
C THR A 41 -0.63 -15.80 -6.79
N ILE A 42 -0.69 -15.45 -8.08
CA ILE A 42 -1.94 -15.13 -8.77
C ILE A 42 -2.18 -16.22 -9.81
N ASN A 43 -3.28 -16.94 -9.68
CA ASN A 43 -3.69 -17.97 -10.62
C ASN A 43 -4.49 -17.33 -11.75
N LEU A 44 -3.81 -17.06 -12.87
CA LEU A 44 -4.43 -16.49 -14.06
C LEU A 44 -5.10 -17.60 -14.89
N LYS A 45 -6.31 -17.33 -15.37
CA LYS A 45 -7.00 -18.18 -16.35
C LYS A 45 -6.69 -17.72 -17.77
N SER A 46 -6.91 -18.59 -18.75
CA SER A 46 -6.82 -18.18 -20.16
C SER A 46 -7.83 -17.07 -20.46
N GLY A 47 -7.41 -16.06 -21.22
CA GLY A 47 -8.21 -14.87 -21.52
C GLY A 47 -7.99 -13.72 -20.53
N SER A 48 -9.05 -12.96 -20.26
CA SER A 48 -8.98 -11.77 -19.40
C SER A 48 -9.07 -12.12 -17.92
N ASN A 49 -8.26 -11.46 -17.10
CA ASN A 49 -8.26 -11.58 -15.65
C ASN A 49 -8.31 -10.19 -15.02
N THR A 50 -9.04 -10.07 -13.91
CA THR A 50 -9.06 -8.86 -13.08
C THR A 50 -8.35 -9.15 -11.76
N VAL A 51 -7.49 -8.23 -11.33
CA VAL A 51 -6.81 -8.27 -10.03
C VAL A 51 -7.21 -7.02 -9.26
N ASP A 52 -7.95 -7.20 -8.18
CA ASP A 52 -8.43 -6.09 -7.36
C ASP A 52 -7.40 -5.72 -6.29
N LEU A 53 -7.07 -4.44 -6.23
CA LEU A 53 -6.23 -3.83 -5.20
C LEU A 53 -7.02 -2.77 -4.46
N GLY A 54 -6.99 -2.83 -3.13
CA GLY A 54 -7.52 -1.78 -2.26
C GLY A 54 -6.43 -0.79 -1.86
N PHE A 55 -6.81 0.48 -1.73
CA PHE A 55 -5.93 1.52 -1.20
C PHE A 55 -6.66 2.25 -0.07
N GLN A 56 -6.02 2.36 1.08
CA GLN A 56 -6.60 3.03 2.25
C GLN A 56 -5.59 3.99 2.87
N ALA A 57 -6.01 5.22 3.10
CA ALA A 57 -5.22 6.17 3.89
C ALA A 57 -5.24 5.73 5.36
N ILE A 58 -4.06 5.69 5.99
CA ILE A 58 -3.89 5.34 7.39
C ILE A 58 -3.27 6.53 8.10
N ARG A 59 -3.94 7.00 9.14
CA ARG A 59 -3.42 8.05 10.02
C ARG A 59 -2.42 7.46 10.99
N ASP A 60 -1.28 8.12 11.17
CA ASP A 60 -0.38 7.84 12.28
C ASP A 60 -0.95 8.38 13.59
N SER A 61 -1.27 7.48 14.52
CA SER A 61 -1.79 7.86 15.84
C SER A 61 -0.75 8.56 16.71
N ALA A 62 0.54 8.39 16.43
CA ALA A 62 1.62 9.08 17.13
C ALA A 62 1.75 10.56 16.72
N VAL A 63 1.19 10.95 15.56
CA VAL A 63 1.16 12.34 15.10
C VAL A 63 -0.13 13.01 15.55
N ALA A 64 -0.02 14.16 16.23
CA ALA A 64 -1.19 14.92 16.65
C ALA A 64 -1.96 15.41 15.41
N VAL A 65 -3.30 15.36 15.45
CA VAL A 65 -4.14 15.65 14.28
C VAL A 65 -3.88 17.03 13.69
N LYS A 66 -3.60 18.04 14.54
CA LYS A 66 -3.28 19.41 14.11
C LYS A 66 -2.00 19.52 13.29
N ASP A 67 -1.09 18.55 13.43
CA ASP A 67 0.22 18.53 12.79
C ASP A 67 0.21 17.72 11.47
N ILE A 68 -0.95 17.14 11.11
CA ILE A 68 -1.16 16.48 9.83
C ILE A 68 -1.60 17.55 8.80
N PRO A 69 -0.84 17.77 7.72
CA PRO A 69 -1.20 18.73 6.69
C PRO A 69 -2.56 18.39 6.06
N THR A 70 -3.38 19.42 5.84
CA THR A 70 -4.61 19.27 5.06
C THR A 70 -4.32 19.36 3.56
N GLY A 71 -5.24 18.85 2.74
CA GLY A 71 -5.13 18.87 1.28
C GLY A 71 -4.72 17.53 0.69
N ALA A 72 -4.39 17.54 -0.60
CA ALA A 72 -4.01 16.35 -1.33
C ALA A 72 -2.61 15.86 -0.94
N PHE A 73 -2.43 14.55 -0.97
CA PHE A 73 -1.12 13.90 -0.86
C PHE A 73 -0.95 12.89 -1.99
N THR A 74 0.30 12.54 -2.28
CA THR A 74 0.65 11.53 -3.27
C THR A 74 1.38 10.36 -2.61
N ALA A 75 1.28 9.18 -3.22
CA ALA A 75 1.95 7.96 -2.80
C ALA A 75 2.35 7.17 -4.06
N SER A 76 3.49 6.47 -3.99
CA SER A 76 4.03 5.73 -5.13
C SER A 76 4.41 4.31 -4.73
N ALA A 77 4.04 3.34 -5.56
CA ALA A 77 4.41 1.93 -5.44
C ALA A 77 4.61 1.32 -6.83
N VAL A 78 5.40 0.26 -6.91
CA VAL A 78 5.67 -0.49 -8.14
C VAL A 78 5.18 -1.92 -7.98
N MET A 79 4.26 -2.33 -8.85
CA MET A 79 3.82 -3.73 -8.94
C MET A 79 4.63 -4.46 -9.99
N VAL A 80 5.28 -5.56 -9.58
CA VAL A 80 6.02 -6.46 -10.45
C VAL A 80 5.25 -7.78 -10.56
N MET A 81 4.89 -8.12 -11.78
CA MET A 81 4.28 -9.40 -12.14
C MET A 81 5.31 -10.24 -12.89
N THR A 82 5.53 -11.46 -12.41
CA THR A 82 6.40 -12.43 -13.05
C THR A 82 5.55 -13.64 -13.40
N GLN A 83 5.47 -13.96 -14.69
CA GLN A 83 4.87 -15.18 -15.20
C GLN A 83 5.97 -16.23 -15.33
N GLN A 84 5.69 -17.45 -14.87
CA GLN A 84 6.55 -18.61 -15.03
C GLN A 84 5.84 -19.64 -15.91
#